data_AF-D2HJ68-F1
#
_entry.id   AF-D2HJ68-F1
#
_cell.length_a   1.000
_cell.length_b   1.000
_cell.length_c   1.000
_cell.angle_alpha   90.00
_cell.angle_beta   90.00
_cell.angle_gamma   90.00
#
_symmetry.space_group_name_H-M   'P 1'
#
loop_
_entity.id
_entity.type
_entity.pdbx_description
1 polymer ?
#
loop_
_entity_poly.entity_id
_entity_poly.type
_entity_poly.pdbx_seq_one_letter_code
_entity_poly.pdbx_strand_id
1 'polypeptide(L)'
;MPLGLRRKMKAKSKEAAQLVKVEQRGAGGDSLPDPKPPTRKLVFYTQLAHGSPTGRVEDFTSIRELYAKIAGVFEISESEILYCTLNTPKVDMERLLGSHVGLEDFIFAHVKGIQKEVNEYKSEDSLGLTITDNGTGYAFIKRIKDGSLIDSVKTICVGDHIESVNGESIIGWRHYDVAKKLKELKKDEPFTLKLVEPKKGFEVKPRSNAGKSSTEKIRTGRETLRLRAKGPATMEDMPSETKTKAIGKIDDLLELYMGIQDIELATTMFEAGKDKGNPDEFAVALDETLGDFAFPDEFVFDVWGVIGDAKRK
;
A
#
# COMPACT_ATOMS: atom_id res chain seq x y z
N MET A 1 -21.69 60.50 -16.69
CA MET A 1 -22.40 61.59 -15.95
C MET A 1 -23.10 62.44 -17.01
N PRO A 2 -24.40 62.81 -16.95
CA PRO A 2 -25.34 62.91 -15.82
C PRO A 2 -26.59 61.98 -15.95
N LEU A 3 -27.10 61.42 -14.85
CA LEU A 3 -28.31 61.82 -14.08
C LEU A 3 -29.68 61.69 -14.77
N GLY A 4 -30.45 60.69 -14.30
CA GLY A 4 -31.82 60.89 -13.78
C GLY A 4 -33.00 60.77 -14.74
N LEU A 5 -33.89 59.80 -14.51
CA LEU A 5 -35.19 60.02 -13.83
C LEU A 5 -36.08 58.76 -13.91
N ARG A 6 -36.64 58.37 -12.76
CA ARG A 6 -37.68 57.34 -12.59
C ARG A 6 -39.00 57.77 -13.25
N ARG A 7 -39.65 56.87 -13.99
CA ARG A 7 -41.09 56.92 -14.31
C ARG A 7 -41.85 55.91 -13.44
N LYS A 8 -42.84 56.39 -12.69
CA LYS A 8 -43.94 55.60 -12.10
C LYS A 8 -44.99 55.31 -13.18
N MET A 9 -45.55 54.11 -13.22
CA MET A 9 -47.00 53.98 -13.42
C MET A 9 -47.58 52.61 -12.98
N LYS A 10 -48.60 52.74 -12.12
CA LYS A 10 -49.87 52.02 -12.03
C LYS A 10 -49.91 50.50 -11.79
N ALA A 11 -50.46 50.24 -10.60
CA ALA A 11 -51.13 49.03 -10.15
C ALA A 11 -52.29 48.58 -11.05
N LYS A 12 -52.55 47.27 -11.03
CA LYS A 12 -53.91 46.72 -11.05
C LYS A 12 -54.01 45.55 -10.06
N SER A 13 -54.92 45.74 -9.11
CA SER A 13 -55.33 44.81 -8.07
C SER A 13 -56.33 43.77 -8.59
N LYS A 14 -56.33 42.59 -7.95
CA LYS A 14 -57.49 41.76 -7.57
C LYS A 14 -56.92 40.72 -6.59
N GLU A 15 -57.08 40.85 -5.26
CA GLU A 15 -58.33 40.68 -4.47
C GLU A 15 -58.97 39.31 -4.76
N ALA A 16 -59.30 38.44 -3.81
CA ALA A 16 -59.01 38.26 -2.38
C ALA A 16 -59.54 36.86 -2.03
N ALA A 17 -58.95 36.20 -1.03
CA ALA A 17 -59.71 35.39 -0.08
C ALA A 17 -58.84 35.12 1.15
N GLN A 18 -59.20 35.82 2.20
CA GLN A 18 -58.66 35.80 3.55
C GLN A 18 -59.51 34.83 4.38
N LEU A 19 -58.92 33.93 5.17
CA LEU A 19 -59.55 33.48 6.41
C LEU A 19 -58.54 32.95 7.45
N VAL A 20 -58.30 33.83 8.41
CA VAL A 20 -58.20 33.64 9.87
C VAL A 20 -57.06 32.79 10.46
N LYS A 21 -56.27 33.53 11.24
CA LYS A 21 -55.20 33.22 12.17
C LYS A 21 -55.72 32.47 13.41
N VAL A 22 -55.02 31.41 13.83
CA VAL A 22 -54.86 31.06 15.25
C VAL A 22 -53.40 30.66 15.48
N GLU A 23 -52.70 31.47 16.28
CA GLU A 23 -51.43 31.10 16.91
C GLU A 23 -51.68 30.03 17.96
N GLN A 24 -50.90 28.94 17.92
CA GLN A 24 -50.49 28.24 19.14
C GLN A 24 -48.98 28.10 19.14
N ARG A 25 -48.38 28.73 20.16
CA ARG A 25 -47.00 28.53 20.59
C ARG A 25 -46.80 27.10 21.07
N GLY A 26 -45.63 26.54 20.75
CA GLY A 26 -44.91 25.65 21.66
C GLY A 26 -44.68 24.23 21.15
N ALA A 27 -43.53 24.00 20.52
CA ALA A 27 -42.60 22.93 20.87
C ALA A 27 -41.38 23.07 19.95
N GLY A 28 -40.23 23.42 20.51
CA GLY A 28 -38.95 23.36 19.81
C GLY A 28 -38.69 21.91 19.41
N GLY A 29 -38.82 21.62 18.12
CA GLY A 29 -38.29 20.41 17.53
C GLY A 29 -36.79 20.58 17.38
N ASP A 30 -36.07 20.30 18.45
CA ASP A 30 -34.63 20.04 18.39
C ASP A 30 -34.49 18.75 17.58
N SER A 31 -34.25 18.90 16.27
CA SER A 31 -34.00 17.78 15.38
C SER A 31 -32.67 17.17 15.80
N LEU A 32 -32.76 16.13 16.63
CA LEU A 32 -31.66 15.22 16.93
C LEU A 32 -30.98 14.85 15.60
N PRO A 33 -29.65 14.98 15.48
CA PRO A 33 -28.96 14.51 14.30
C PRO A 33 -29.25 13.02 14.14
N ASP A 34 -29.57 12.60 12.91
CA ASP A 34 -29.78 11.19 12.57
C ASP A 34 -28.69 10.33 13.23
N PRO A 35 -29.04 9.19 13.85
CA PRO A 35 -28.03 8.28 14.37
C PRO A 35 -27.09 7.94 13.22
N LYS A 36 -25.81 8.28 13.39
CA LYS A 36 -24.76 7.90 12.43
C LYS A 36 -24.96 6.42 12.09
N PRO A 37 -25.01 6.03 10.81
CA PRO A 37 -25.17 4.64 10.44
C PRO A 37 -24.12 3.82 11.21
N PRO A 38 -24.48 2.65 11.77
CA PRO A 38 -23.56 1.86 12.56
C PRO A 38 -22.31 1.61 11.71
N THR A 39 -21.19 2.21 12.11
CA THR A 39 -19.90 1.92 11.49
C THR A 39 -19.66 0.44 11.75
N ARG A 40 -19.78 -0.39 10.71
CA ARG A 40 -19.42 -1.81 10.81
C ARG A 40 -17.98 -1.85 11.28
N LYS A 41 -17.76 -2.29 12.52
CA LYS A 41 -16.41 -2.43 13.06
C LYS A 41 -15.70 -3.48 12.26
N LEU A 42 -14.67 -3.07 11.54
CA LEU A 42 -13.82 -3.94 10.76
C LEU A 42 -12.84 -4.62 11.71
N VAL A 43 -13.01 -5.93 11.86
CA VAL A 43 -12.22 -6.75 12.77
C VAL A 43 -11.34 -7.66 11.93
N PHE A 44 -10.04 -7.58 12.17
CA PHE A 44 -9.06 -8.47 11.56
C PHE A 44 -8.38 -9.29 12.64
N TYR A 45 -7.91 -10.47 12.25
CA TYR A 45 -7.19 -11.38 13.12
C TYR A 45 -5.71 -11.38 12.75
N THR A 46 -4.84 -11.48 13.76
CA THR A 46 -3.40 -11.43 13.54
C THR A 46 -2.64 -12.43 14.39
N GLN A 47 -1.48 -12.87 13.91
CA GLN A 47 -0.49 -13.66 14.65
C GLN A 47 0.92 -13.16 14.32
N LEU A 48 1.85 -13.36 15.24
CA LEU A 48 3.27 -13.29 14.90
C LEU A 48 3.63 -14.47 14.00
N ALA A 49 4.33 -14.21 12.90
CA ALA A 49 4.68 -15.21 11.89
C ALA A 49 5.50 -16.38 12.45
N HIS A 50 6.26 -16.15 13.54
CA HIS A 50 7.03 -17.18 14.23
C HIS A 50 6.25 -18.00 15.25
N GLY A 51 4.97 -17.67 15.47
CA GLY A 51 4.07 -18.34 16.39
C GLY A 51 3.68 -17.46 17.58
N SER A 52 2.38 -17.25 17.73
CA SER A 52 1.76 -16.60 18.89
C SER A 52 0.30 -17.05 19.01
N PRO A 53 -0.38 -16.76 20.13
CA PRO A 53 -1.84 -16.75 20.16
C PRO A 53 -2.41 -15.80 19.10
N THR A 54 -3.67 -16.02 18.71
CA THR A 54 -4.37 -15.11 17.80
C THR A 54 -4.75 -13.82 18.51
N GLY A 55 -4.29 -12.71 17.96
CA GLY A 55 -4.66 -11.36 18.31
C GLY A 55 -5.85 -10.84 17.48
N ARG A 56 -6.51 -9.80 17.99
CA ARG A 56 -7.62 -9.11 17.32
C ARG A 56 -7.26 -7.65 17.16
N VAL A 57 -7.29 -7.14 15.92
CA VAL A 57 -7.04 -5.72 15.61
C VAL A 57 -8.26 -5.12 14.92
N GLU A 58 -8.59 -3.89 15.31
CA GLU A 58 -9.73 -3.13 14.79
C GLU A 58 -9.39 -1.63 14.78
N ASP A 59 -10.21 -0.85 14.07
CA ASP A 59 -10.17 0.62 14.05
C ASP A 59 -8.78 1.20 13.65
N PHE A 60 -8.27 0.79 12.48
CA PHE A 60 -7.09 1.38 11.84
C PHE A 60 -7.44 1.92 10.44
N THR A 61 -6.78 3.00 10.06
CA THR A 61 -6.97 3.70 8.79
C THR A 61 -5.70 3.80 7.95
N SER A 62 -4.55 3.37 8.49
CA SER A 62 -3.26 3.36 7.81
C SER A 62 -2.44 2.13 8.20
N ILE A 63 -1.42 1.81 7.41
CA ILE A 63 -0.46 0.73 7.71
C ILE A 63 0.26 1.01 9.04
N ARG A 64 0.60 2.28 9.31
CA ARG A 64 1.23 2.68 10.56
C ARG A 64 0.34 2.39 11.76
N GLU A 65 -0.94 2.76 11.69
CA GLU A 65 -1.90 2.45 12.75
C GLU A 65 -2.09 0.94 12.90
N LEU A 66 -2.15 0.19 11.80
CA LEU A 66 -2.21 -1.27 11.85
C LEU A 66 -1.02 -1.86 12.62
N TYR A 67 0.21 -1.43 12.33
CA TYR A 67 1.39 -1.91 13.06
C TYR A 67 1.36 -1.52 14.54
N ALA A 68 0.91 -0.31 14.88
CA ALA A 68 0.69 0.10 16.26
C ALA A 68 -0.32 -0.79 17.00
N LYS A 69 -1.44 -1.14 16.33
CA LYS A 69 -2.44 -2.06 16.89
C LYS A 69 -1.88 -3.47 17.09
N ILE A 70 -1.16 -4.01 16.11
CA ILE A 70 -0.52 -5.33 16.21
C ILE A 70 0.51 -5.33 17.36
N ALA A 71 1.35 -4.31 17.43
CA ALA A 71 2.36 -4.15 18.47
C ALA A 71 1.73 -4.11 19.87
N GLY A 72 0.64 -3.36 20.04
CA GLY A 72 -0.11 -3.30 21.30
C GLY A 72 -0.76 -4.63 21.69
N VAL A 73 -1.24 -5.42 20.74
CA VAL A 73 -1.86 -6.74 21.01
C VAL A 73 -0.82 -7.77 21.47
N PHE A 74 0.41 -7.70 20.98
CA PHE A 74 1.49 -8.63 21.32
C PHE A 74 2.48 -8.09 22.34
N GLU A 75 2.24 -6.89 22.89
CA GLU A 75 3.11 -6.22 23.86
C GLU A 75 4.58 -6.10 23.38
N ILE A 76 4.76 -5.81 22.09
CA ILE A 76 6.06 -5.56 21.47
C ILE A 76 6.19 -4.10 21.03
N SER A 77 7.41 -3.65 20.75
CA SER A 77 7.62 -2.34 20.12
C SER A 77 7.18 -2.38 18.65
N GLU A 78 6.62 -1.29 18.15
CA GLU A 78 6.30 -1.12 16.71
C GLU A 78 7.55 -1.34 15.84
N SER A 79 8.72 -0.93 16.33
CA SER A 79 10.02 -1.11 15.66
C SER A 79 10.47 -2.57 15.53
N GLU A 80 9.80 -3.50 16.21
CA GLU A 80 10.08 -4.93 16.06
C GLU A 80 9.39 -5.52 14.84
N ILE A 81 8.32 -4.90 14.32
CA ILE A 81 7.57 -5.41 13.17
C ILE A 81 8.30 -4.99 11.89
N LEU A 82 8.76 -5.97 11.11
CA LEU A 82 9.39 -5.77 9.82
C LEU A 82 8.35 -5.51 8.73
N TYR A 83 7.39 -6.42 8.56
CA TYR A 83 6.31 -6.31 7.58
C TYR A 83 5.22 -7.33 7.92
N CYS A 84 4.10 -7.30 7.18
CA CYS A 84 3.04 -8.28 7.33
C CYS A 84 2.81 -9.06 6.02
N THR A 85 2.38 -10.32 6.16
CA THR A 85 1.84 -11.13 5.05
C THR A 85 0.40 -11.50 5.33
N LEU A 86 -0.39 -11.69 4.27
CA LEU A 86 -1.80 -12.07 4.35
C LEU A 86 -1.96 -13.58 4.16
N ASN A 87 -2.70 -14.23 5.05
CA ASN A 87 -3.09 -15.64 4.98
C ASN A 87 -1.93 -16.65 4.94
N THR A 88 -0.72 -16.25 5.33
CA THR A 88 0.45 -17.13 5.43
C THR A 88 1.43 -16.63 6.48
N PRO A 89 1.94 -17.49 7.39
CA PRO A 89 3.04 -17.15 8.30
C PRO A 89 4.41 -17.26 7.62
N LYS A 90 4.47 -17.79 6.39
CA LYS A 90 5.73 -17.92 5.65
C LYS A 90 6.16 -16.57 5.11
N VAL A 91 7.46 -16.41 4.93
CA VAL A 91 8.03 -15.30 4.16
C VAL A 91 7.65 -15.53 2.69
N ASP A 92 6.52 -14.96 2.29
CA ASP A 92 5.92 -15.08 0.97
C ASP A 92 5.60 -13.67 0.46
N MET A 93 6.45 -13.18 -0.44
CA MET A 93 6.37 -11.82 -0.96
C MET A 93 5.22 -11.60 -1.93
N GLU A 94 4.59 -12.67 -2.44
CA GLU A 94 3.36 -12.56 -3.24
C GLU A 94 2.14 -12.26 -2.36
N ARG A 95 2.24 -12.59 -1.07
CA ARG A 95 1.21 -12.30 -0.07
C ARG A 95 1.60 -11.18 0.88
N LEU A 96 2.58 -10.35 0.51
CA LEU A 96 2.94 -9.17 1.28
C LEU A 96 1.72 -8.25 1.43
N LEU A 97 1.51 -7.73 2.64
CA LEU A 97 0.49 -6.74 2.90
C LEU A 97 0.78 -5.51 2.03
N GLY A 98 -0.11 -5.25 1.06
CA GLY A 98 -0.11 -4.03 0.27
C GLY A 98 -1.10 -3.00 0.82
N SER A 99 -1.57 -2.14 -0.08
CA SER A 99 -2.61 -1.14 0.22
C SER A 99 -4.01 -1.71 0.39
N HIS A 100 -4.25 -2.99 0.08
CA HIS A 100 -5.57 -3.60 0.16
C HIS A 100 -5.55 -4.78 1.15
N VAL A 101 -6.56 -4.82 2.00
CA VAL A 101 -6.79 -5.92 2.94
C VAL A 101 -8.22 -6.43 2.76
N GLY A 102 -8.39 -7.70 2.39
CA GLY A 102 -9.69 -8.34 2.33
C GLY A 102 -10.28 -8.49 3.74
N LEU A 103 -11.60 -8.33 3.87
CA LEU A 103 -12.28 -8.37 5.17
C LEU A 103 -12.10 -9.68 5.95
N GLU A 104 -11.81 -10.77 5.24
CA GLU A 104 -11.60 -12.10 5.80
C GLU A 104 -10.11 -12.48 5.87
N ASP A 105 -9.21 -11.56 5.50
CA ASP A 105 -7.77 -11.84 5.50
C ASP A 105 -7.23 -11.94 6.92
N PHE A 106 -6.37 -12.93 7.11
CA PHE A 106 -5.62 -13.14 8.34
C PHE A 106 -4.23 -12.51 8.21
N ILE A 107 -3.83 -11.68 9.17
CA ILE A 107 -2.60 -10.89 9.10
C ILE A 107 -1.47 -11.55 9.90
N PHE A 108 -0.38 -11.94 9.25
CA PHE A 108 0.80 -12.46 9.92
C PHE A 108 1.89 -11.40 9.99
N ALA A 109 2.29 -11.01 11.21
CA ALA A 109 3.32 -10.01 11.44
C ALA A 109 4.70 -10.67 11.56
N HIS A 110 5.62 -10.30 10.66
CA HIS A 110 7.01 -10.74 10.69
C HIS A 110 7.79 -9.76 11.55
N VAL A 111 8.50 -10.27 12.55
CA VAL A 111 9.27 -9.45 13.50
C VAL A 111 10.76 -9.70 13.36
N LYS A 112 11.56 -8.72 13.81
CA LYS A 112 13.02 -8.78 13.83
C LYS A 112 13.52 -10.06 14.49
N GLY A 113 14.41 -10.76 13.79
CA GLY A 113 15.05 -11.97 14.23
C GLY A 113 16.56 -11.82 14.25
N ILE A 114 17.25 -12.63 13.46
CA ILE A 114 18.71 -12.74 13.49
C ILE A 114 19.32 -11.57 12.72
N GLN A 115 20.25 -10.86 13.35
CA GLN A 115 21.07 -9.87 12.67
C GLN A 115 22.25 -10.57 11.97
N LYS A 116 22.52 -10.16 10.74
CA LYS A 116 23.60 -10.67 9.89
C LYS A 116 24.42 -9.49 9.39
N GLU A 117 25.73 -9.70 9.26
CA GLU A 117 26.61 -8.76 8.59
C GLU A 117 27.35 -9.53 7.50
N VAL A 118 27.23 -9.05 6.26
CA VAL A 118 27.82 -9.66 5.08
C VAL A 118 28.73 -8.66 4.40
N ASN A 119 29.90 -9.12 3.97
CA ASN A 119 30.88 -8.32 3.25
C ASN A 119 31.10 -8.98 1.89
N GLU A 120 30.67 -8.31 0.84
CA GLU A 120 30.63 -8.82 -0.53
C GLU A 120 31.42 -7.90 -1.44
N TYR A 121 31.91 -8.44 -2.56
CA TYR A 121 32.64 -7.66 -3.55
C TYR A 121 31.75 -7.36 -4.75
N LYS A 122 31.57 -6.09 -5.12
CA LYS A 122 30.70 -5.70 -6.23
C LYS A 122 31.39 -5.92 -7.58
N SER A 123 31.30 -7.14 -8.12
CA SER A 123 31.86 -7.50 -9.44
C SER A 123 30.99 -7.05 -10.63
N GLU A 124 29.71 -6.80 -10.39
CA GLU A 124 28.73 -6.43 -11.42
C GLU A 124 28.06 -5.09 -11.11
N ASP A 125 27.51 -4.42 -12.13
CA ASP A 125 26.85 -3.12 -11.94
C ASP A 125 25.54 -3.27 -11.13
N SER A 126 24.89 -4.43 -11.25
CA SER A 126 23.69 -4.79 -10.50
C SER A 126 23.96 -5.96 -9.56
N LEU A 127 23.41 -5.88 -8.35
CA LEU A 127 23.46 -6.95 -7.36
C LEU A 127 22.42 -8.04 -7.61
N GLY A 128 21.42 -7.78 -8.47
CA GLY A 128 20.27 -8.68 -8.69
C GLY A 128 19.26 -8.70 -7.53
N LEU A 129 19.16 -7.60 -6.79
CA LEU A 129 18.18 -7.43 -5.72
C LEU A 129 16.99 -6.61 -6.20
N THR A 130 15.79 -7.03 -5.78
CA THR A 130 14.57 -6.22 -5.88
C THR A 130 14.15 -5.79 -4.48
N ILE A 131 14.09 -4.48 -4.24
CA ILE A 131 13.80 -3.91 -2.92
C ILE A 131 12.35 -3.44 -2.84
N THR A 132 11.75 -3.64 -1.68
CA THR A 132 10.45 -3.05 -1.32
C THR A 132 10.52 -2.52 0.11
N ASP A 133 9.47 -1.85 0.59
CA ASP A 133 9.40 -1.38 1.97
C ASP A 133 8.02 -1.57 2.59
N ASN A 134 7.95 -1.40 3.91
CA ASN A 134 6.75 -1.62 4.70
C ASN A 134 5.90 -0.35 4.91
N GLY A 135 6.23 0.76 4.23
CA GLY A 135 5.58 2.07 4.39
C GLY A 135 5.88 2.80 5.71
N THR A 136 6.70 2.22 6.60
CA THR A 136 7.02 2.76 7.93
C THR A 136 8.53 2.87 8.20
N GLY A 137 9.35 2.76 7.15
CA GLY A 137 10.78 3.01 7.20
C GLY A 137 11.67 1.77 7.23
N TYR A 138 11.13 0.57 6.98
CA TYR A 138 11.93 -0.64 6.79
C TYR A 138 11.87 -1.14 5.36
N ALA A 139 13.02 -1.07 4.67
CA ALA A 139 13.23 -1.65 3.36
C ALA A 139 13.76 -3.08 3.48
N PHE A 140 13.29 -3.99 2.64
CA PHE A 140 13.68 -5.40 2.68
C PHE A 140 13.72 -6.01 1.29
N ILE A 141 14.41 -7.15 1.20
CA ILE A 141 14.63 -7.87 -0.06
C ILE A 141 13.35 -8.60 -0.44
N LYS A 142 12.71 -8.19 -1.54
CA LYS A 142 11.50 -8.83 -2.07
C LYS A 142 11.84 -9.98 -3.02
N ARG A 143 12.89 -9.81 -3.83
CA ARG A 143 13.36 -10.82 -4.77
C ARG A 143 14.89 -10.80 -4.86
N ILE A 144 15.44 -11.97 -5.13
CA ILE A 144 16.82 -12.15 -5.56
C ILE A 144 16.76 -12.79 -6.95
N LYS A 145 17.44 -12.20 -7.94
CA LYS A 145 17.46 -12.69 -9.31
C LYS A 145 18.37 -13.93 -9.41
N ASP A 146 17.85 -15.00 -9.99
CA ASP A 146 18.63 -16.23 -10.21
C ASP A 146 19.90 -15.95 -11.03
N GLY A 147 21.02 -16.52 -10.58
CA GLY A 147 22.32 -16.34 -11.22
C GLY A 147 22.95 -14.95 -11.04
N SER A 148 22.38 -14.10 -10.17
CA SER A 148 22.99 -12.82 -9.80
C SER A 148 24.11 -12.97 -8.77
N LEU A 149 24.86 -11.89 -8.57
CA LEU A 149 25.88 -11.78 -7.53
C LEU A 149 25.34 -12.23 -6.17
N ILE A 150 24.17 -11.73 -5.76
CA ILE A 150 23.60 -12.03 -4.44
C ILE A 150 22.97 -13.43 -4.37
N ASP A 151 22.50 -14.02 -5.48
CA ASP A 151 22.01 -15.40 -5.50
C ASP A 151 23.11 -16.42 -5.10
N SER A 152 24.37 -16.10 -5.39
CA SER A 152 25.52 -16.90 -4.94
C SER A 152 25.75 -16.83 -3.41
N VAL A 153 25.26 -15.77 -2.76
CA VAL A 153 25.46 -15.50 -1.32
C VAL A 153 24.31 -16.09 -0.49
N LYS A 154 24.51 -17.30 0.04
CA LYS A 154 23.44 -18.03 0.78
C LYS A 154 23.02 -17.41 2.11
N THR A 155 23.79 -16.47 2.64
CA THR A 155 23.47 -15.77 3.89
C THR A 155 22.37 -14.73 3.70
N ILE A 156 22.24 -14.16 2.50
CA ILE A 156 21.25 -13.14 2.15
C ILE A 156 20.00 -13.85 1.64
N CYS A 157 18.85 -13.56 2.26
CA CYS A 157 17.59 -14.22 1.94
C CYS A 157 16.50 -13.21 1.55
N VAL A 158 15.53 -13.68 0.76
CA VAL A 158 14.26 -12.95 0.58
C VAL A 158 13.60 -12.76 1.94
N GLY A 159 13.15 -11.53 2.21
CA GLY A 159 12.60 -11.09 3.49
C GLY A 159 13.58 -10.44 4.44
N ASP A 160 14.88 -10.49 4.16
CA ASP A 160 15.86 -9.80 5.00
C ASP A 160 15.66 -8.29 4.91
N HIS A 161 15.47 -7.64 6.06
CA HIS A 161 15.47 -6.18 6.18
C HIS A 161 16.88 -5.66 6.10
N ILE A 162 17.10 -4.62 5.29
CA ILE A 162 18.40 -3.97 5.17
C ILE A 162 18.45 -2.85 6.22
N GLU A 163 19.31 -2.99 7.20
CA GLU A 163 19.45 -2.02 8.31
C GLU A 163 20.49 -0.94 7.96
N SER A 164 21.61 -1.33 7.33
CA SER A 164 22.64 -0.39 6.89
C SER A 164 23.44 -0.89 5.69
N VAL A 165 24.00 0.06 4.93
CA VAL A 165 24.91 -0.17 3.80
C VAL A 165 26.20 0.57 4.06
N ASN A 166 27.35 -0.11 4.08
CA ASN A 166 28.67 0.45 4.41
C ASN A 166 28.70 1.24 5.74
N GLY A 167 27.92 0.77 6.73
CA GLY A 167 27.80 1.42 8.04
C GLY A 167 26.83 2.61 8.09
N GLU A 168 26.29 3.06 6.96
CA GLU A 168 25.24 4.08 6.90
C GLU A 168 23.87 3.46 7.15
N SER A 169 23.22 3.86 8.24
CA SER A 169 21.86 3.42 8.57
C SER A 169 20.88 3.92 7.52
N ILE A 170 20.10 3.00 6.96
CA ILE A 170 19.04 3.31 5.99
C ILE A 170 17.63 3.19 6.59
N ILE A 171 17.54 3.07 7.92
CA ILE A 171 16.25 3.11 8.62
C ILE A 171 15.53 4.43 8.31
N GLY A 172 14.26 4.33 7.92
CA GLY A 172 13.44 5.46 7.50
C GLY A 172 13.50 5.77 6.01
N TRP A 173 14.42 5.15 5.26
CA TRP A 173 14.51 5.34 3.81
C TRP A 173 13.41 4.57 3.10
N ARG A 174 12.98 5.09 1.95
CA ARG A 174 12.07 4.37 1.07
C ARG A 174 12.84 3.38 0.21
N HIS A 175 12.15 2.36 -0.28
CA HIS A 175 12.76 1.31 -1.10
C HIS A 175 13.52 1.84 -2.33
N TYR A 176 13.06 2.94 -2.93
CA TYR A 176 13.72 3.57 -4.09
C TYR A 176 15.05 4.22 -3.73
N ASP A 177 15.16 4.88 -2.57
CA ASP A 177 16.41 5.46 -2.08
C ASP A 177 17.44 4.35 -1.77
N VAL A 178 16.96 3.26 -1.18
CA VAL A 178 17.78 2.08 -0.87
C VAL A 178 18.26 1.39 -2.16
N ALA A 179 17.38 1.18 -3.13
CA ALA A 179 17.75 0.59 -4.42
C ALA A 179 18.75 1.47 -5.16
N LYS A 180 18.55 2.79 -5.16
CA LYS A 180 19.50 3.76 -5.71
C LYS A 180 20.86 3.66 -5.03
N LYS A 181 20.90 3.65 -3.70
CA LYS A 181 22.14 3.51 -2.92
C LYS A 181 22.91 2.24 -3.26
N LEU A 182 22.22 1.10 -3.40
CA LEU A 182 22.83 -0.18 -3.78
C LEU A 182 23.36 -0.16 -5.23
N LYS A 183 22.65 0.51 -6.14
CA LYS A 183 23.08 0.71 -7.53
C LYS A 183 24.32 1.61 -7.62
N GLU A 184 24.40 2.66 -6.80
CA GLU A 184 25.51 3.62 -6.73
C GLU A 184 26.75 3.10 -6.01
N LEU A 185 26.69 1.93 -5.36
CA LEU A 185 27.89 1.27 -4.84
C LEU A 185 28.93 1.14 -5.95
N LYS A 186 30.17 1.49 -5.65
CA LYS A 186 31.24 1.45 -6.64
C LYS A 186 31.50 0.02 -7.07
N LYS A 187 31.58 -0.16 -8.39
CA LYS A 187 32.05 -1.41 -8.98
C LYS A 187 33.50 -1.65 -8.56
N ASP A 188 33.85 -2.90 -8.42
CA ASP A 188 35.20 -3.36 -8.07
C ASP A 188 35.68 -2.92 -6.67
N GLU A 189 34.73 -2.61 -5.77
CA GLU A 189 35.00 -2.35 -4.36
C GLU A 189 34.17 -3.29 -3.46
N PRO A 190 34.69 -3.65 -2.27
CA PRO A 190 33.91 -4.36 -1.27
C PRO A 190 32.84 -3.45 -0.67
N PHE A 191 31.70 -4.04 -0.30
CA PHE A 191 30.64 -3.37 0.42
C PHE A 191 30.09 -4.27 1.52
N THR A 192 29.54 -3.63 2.56
CA THR A 192 29.01 -4.32 3.73
C THR A 192 27.52 -4.05 3.84
N LEU A 193 26.72 -5.11 4.06
CA LEU A 193 25.31 -4.99 4.41
C LEU A 193 25.08 -5.52 5.82
N LYS A 194 24.36 -4.75 6.64
CA LYS A 194 23.75 -5.27 7.86
C LYS A 194 22.30 -5.58 7.58
N LEU A 195 21.92 -6.83 7.83
CA LEU A 195 20.63 -7.39 7.51
C LEU A 195 19.95 -7.92 8.77
N VAL A 196 18.63 -7.89 8.81
CA VAL A 196 17.84 -8.51 9.87
C VAL A 196 16.87 -9.48 9.24
N GLU A 197 17.06 -10.77 9.52
CA GLU A 197 16.15 -11.82 9.07
C GLU A 197 14.89 -11.85 9.96
N PRO A 198 13.69 -11.99 9.37
CA PRO A 198 12.47 -12.18 10.14
C PRO A 198 12.54 -13.47 10.98
N LYS A 199 12.01 -13.45 12.20
CA LYS A 199 11.85 -14.68 12.98
C LYS A 199 10.98 -15.66 12.20
N LYS A 200 11.51 -16.86 11.95
CA LYS A 200 10.79 -17.97 11.34
C LYS A 200 10.20 -18.86 12.43
N GLY A 201 8.97 -19.29 12.23
CA GLY A 201 8.35 -20.29 13.10
C GLY A 201 9.02 -21.66 12.94
N PHE A 202 8.88 -22.51 13.95
CA PHE A 202 9.30 -23.90 13.82
C PHE A 202 8.47 -24.58 12.73
N GLU A 203 9.11 -25.14 11.70
CA GLU A 203 8.47 -26.10 10.80
C GLU A 203 8.16 -27.37 11.60
N VAL A 204 7.02 -27.40 12.28
CA VAL A 204 6.46 -28.66 12.75
C VAL A 204 6.00 -29.40 11.50
N LYS A 205 6.84 -30.33 11.02
CA LYS A 205 6.44 -31.30 9.99
C LYS A 205 5.08 -31.87 10.39
N PRO A 206 4.03 -31.79 9.54
CA PRO A 206 2.76 -32.40 9.87
C PRO A 206 3.00 -33.89 10.10
N ARG A 207 2.78 -34.37 11.33
CA ARG A 207 2.58 -35.80 11.53
C ARG A 207 1.29 -36.12 10.81
N SER A 208 1.40 -36.91 9.75
CA SER A 208 0.26 -37.48 9.03
C SER A 208 -0.60 -38.27 10.03
N ASN A 209 -1.70 -37.67 10.50
CA ASN A 209 -2.96 -38.33 10.81
C ASN A 209 -4.04 -37.33 11.28
N ALA A 210 -5.20 -37.41 10.63
CA ALA A 210 -6.50 -36.78 10.93
C ALA A 210 -6.58 -35.25 10.79
N GLY A 211 -7.52 -34.64 10.07
CA GLY A 211 -8.66 -35.14 9.31
C GLY A 211 -9.04 -34.07 8.26
N LYS A 212 -9.75 -34.49 7.22
CA LYS A 212 -10.22 -33.62 6.13
C LYS A 212 -11.07 -32.48 6.69
N SER A 213 -10.52 -31.28 6.81
CA SER A 213 -11.33 -30.06 6.76
C SER A 213 -11.59 -29.76 5.29
N SER A 214 -12.86 -29.85 4.90
CA SER A 214 -13.34 -29.41 3.61
C SER A 214 -12.81 -28.02 3.28
N THR A 215 -12.09 -27.91 2.16
CA THR A 215 -11.89 -26.66 1.44
C THR A 215 -13.27 -26.15 1.01
N GLU A 216 -13.95 -25.48 1.94
CA GLU A 216 -15.09 -24.66 1.57
C GLU A 216 -14.55 -23.54 0.68
N LYS A 217 -15.06 -23.54 -0.55
CA LYS A 217 -14.86 -22.46 -1.52
C LYS A 217 -15.35 -21.17 -0.86
N ILE A 218 -14.41 -20.36 -0.40
CA ILE A 218 -14.65 -19.02 0.13
C ILE A 218 -15.40 -18.25 -0.94
N ARG A 219 -16.64 -17.89 -0.59
CA ARG A 219 -17.61 -17.24 -1.45
C ARG A 219 -17.12 -15.83 -1.76
N THR A 220 -16.70 -15.61 -3.01
CA THR A 220 -16.27 -14.31 -3.54
C THR A 220 -17.40 -13.28 -3.48
N GLY A 221 -17.45 -12.53 -2.39
CA GLY A 221 -18.05 -11.21 -2.29
C GLY A 221 -17.03 -10.32 -1.58
N ARG A 222 -15.96 -9.92 -2.27
CA ARG A 222 -14.76 -9.35 -1.64
C ARG A 222 -14.80 -7.82 -1.66
N GLU A 223 -15.50 -7.26 -0.67
CA GLU A 223 -15.18 -5.91 -0.20
C GLU A 223 -13.72 -5.93 0.32
N THR A 224 -12.96 -4.87 0.06
CA THR A 224 -11.58 -4.71 0.54
C THR A 224 -11.43 -3.37 1.25
N LEU A 225 -10.65 -3.37 2.33
CA LEU A 225 -10.21 -2.14 2.98
C LEU A 225 -8.98 -1.62 2.24
N ARG A 226 -9.10 -0.46 1.60
CA ARG A 226 -7.97 0.24 0.97
C ARG A 226 -7.32 1.18 1.98
N LEU A 227 -6.10 0.88 2.37
CA LEU A 227 -5.17 1.71 3.12
C LEU A 227 -4.42 2.61 2.13
N ARG A 228 -4.50 3.93 2.32
CA ARG A 228 -3.85 4.93 1.45
C ARG A 228 -2.69 5.57 2.19
N ALA A 229 -1.60 5.90 1.50
CA ALA A 229 -0.51 6.68 2.09
C ALA A 229 -0.95 8.09 2.52
N LYS A 230 -1.92 8.69 1.82
CA LYS A 230 -2.54 9.98 2.14
C LYS A 230 -4.06 9.88 2.08
N GLY A 231 -4.72 10.10 3.22
CA GLY A 231 -6.19 10.11 3.35
C GLY A 231 -6.75 8.94 4.17
N PRO A 232 -8.06 8.96 4.49
CA PRO A 232 -8.69 7.91 5.28
C PRO A 232 -8.81 6.60 4.50
N ALA A 233 -8.81 5.47 5.21
CA ALA A 233 -9.08 4.17 4.60
C ALA A 233 -10.52 4.11 4.06
N THR A 234 -10.68 3.52 2.88
CA THR A 234 -11.96 3.41 2.18
C THR A 234 -12.31 1.95 1.92
N MET A 235 -13.60 1.61 2.00
CA MET A 235 -14.10 0.34 1.48
C MET A 235 -14.21 0.44 -0.03
N GLU A 236 -13.52 -0.45 -0.75
CA GLU A 236 -13.56 -0.53 -2.20
C GLU A 236 -13.87 -1.96 -2.63
N ASP A 237 -14.62 -2.10 -3.72
CA ASP A 237 -14.71 -3.36 -4.44
C ASP A 237 -13.31 -3.75 -4.93
N MET A 238 -13.02 -5.05 -4.99
CA MET A 238 -11.75 -5.51 -5.56
C MET A 238 -11.52 -4.86 -6.95
N PRO A 239 -10.29 -4.36 -7.22
CA PRO A 239 -9.96 -3.82 -8.53
C PRO A 239 -10.31 -4.82 -9.64
N SER A 240 -10.84 -4.31 -10.76
CA SER A 240 -11.16 -5.16 -11.92
C SER A 240 -9.93 -5.97 -12.36
N GLU A 241 -10.13 -7.15 -12.93
CA GLU A 241 -9.01 -7.98 -13.40
C GLU A 241 -8.12 -7.22 -14.40
N THR A 242 -8.72 -6.39 -15.25
CA THR A 242 -7.98 -5.55 -16.20
C THR A 242 -7.10 -4.52 -15.49
N LYS A 243 -7.64 -3.85 -14.45
CA LYS A 243 -6.87 -2.89 -13.63
C LYS A 243 -5.74 -3.60 -12.89
N THR A 244 -6.03 -4.75 -12.28
CA THR A 244 -5.03 -5.54 -11.54
C THR A 244 -3.88 -6.01 -12.44
N LYS A 245 -4.20 -6.50 -13.65
CA LYS A 245 -3.19 -6.90 -14.64
C LYS A 245 -2.36 -5.71 -15.14
N ALA A 246 -2.97 -4.55 -15.33
CA ALA A 246 -2.25 -3.34 -15.75
C ALA A 246 -1.30 -2.85 -14.65
N ILE A 247 -1.77 -2.79 -13.40
CA ILE A 247 -0.94 -2.42 -12.25
C ILE A 247 0.23 -3.39 -12.07
N GLY A 248 -0.01 -4.70 -12.18
CA GLY A 248 1.06 -5.71 -12.10
C GLY A 248 2.14 -5.50 -13.17
N LYS A 249 1.74 -5.24 -14.42
CA LYS A 249 2.69 -4.92 -15.49
C LYS A 249 3.50 -3.64 -15.23
N ILE A 250 2.89 -2.61 -14.62
CA ILE A 250 3.61 -1.39 -14.24
C ILE A 250 4.61 -1.70 -13.11
N ASP A 251 4.23 -2.54 -12.14
CA ASP A 251 5.12 -2.99 -11.07
C ASP A 251 6.30 -3.82 -11.63
N ASP A 252 6.08 -4.63 -12.67
CA ASP A 252 7.14 -5.35 -13.37
C ASP A 252 8.11 -4.39 -14.09
N LEU A 253 7.61 -3.27 -14.65
CA LEU A 253 8.46 -2.23 -15.23
C LEU A 253 9.27 -1.50 -14.16
N LEU A 254 8.69 -1.24 -12.97
CA LEU A 254 9.44 -0.69 -11.84
C LEU A 254 10.58 -1.62 -11.43
N GLU A 255 10.35 -2.92 -11.41
CA GLU A 255 11.39 -3.90 -11.11
C GLU A 255 12.50 -3.85 -12.16
N LEU A 256 12.12 -3.83 -13.45
CA LEU A 256 13.06 -3.85 -14.55
C LEU A 256 13.97 -2.61 -14.61
N TYR A 257 13.39 -1.41 -14.47
CA TYR A 257 14.13 -0.15 -14.66
C TYR A 257 14.77 0.35 -13.37
N MET A 258 14.12 0.12 -12.23
CA MET A 258 14.47 0.75 -10.95
C MET A 258 14.91 -0.26 -9.88
N GLY A 259 14.72 -1.57 -10.09
CA GLY A 259 15.07 -2.60 -9.10
C GLY A 259 14.17 -2.57 -7.87
N ILE A 260 12.95 -2.07 -8.01
CA ILE A 260 11.98 -1.93 -6.92
C ILE A 260 10.63 -2.50 -7.32
N GLN A 261 9.85 -2.91 -6.32
CA GLN A 261 8.42 -3.15 -6.51
C GLN A 261 7.62 -2.39 -5.46
N ASP A 262 6.66 -1.61 -5.95
CA ASP A 262 5.73 -0.81 -5.15
C ASP A 262 4.38 -0.75 -5.88
N ILE A 263 3.45 -1.57 -5.40
CA ILE A 263 2.10 -1.68 -5.93
C ILE A 263 1.32 -0.37 -5.74
N GLU A 264 1.58 0.40 -4.67
CA GLU A 264 0.92 1.68 -4.46
C GLU A 264 1.41 2.70 -5.48
N LEU A 265 2.72 2.79 -5.69
CA LEU A 265 3.32 3.62 -6.75
C LEU A 265 2.77 3.24 -8.13
N ALA A 266 2.76 1.95 -8.47
CA ALA A 266 2.21 1.44 -9.73
C ALA A 266 0.71 1.76 -9.87
N THR A 267 -0.06 1.71 -8.78
CA THR A 267 -1.47 2.10 -8.76
C THR A 267 -1.64 3.59 -9.03
N THR A 268 -0.82 4.44 -8.39
CA THR A 268 -0.82 5.88 -8.61
C THR A 268 -0.48 6.22 -10.06
N MET A 269 0.52 5.56 -10.65
CA MET A 269 0.88 5.72 -12.06
C MET A 269 -0.30 5.37 -12.99
N PHE A 270 -0.95 4.23 -12.75
CA PHE A 270 -2.13 3.83 -13.50
C PHE A 270 -3.27 4.85 -13.37
N GLU A 271 -3.54 5.31 -12.14
CA GLU A 271 -4.59 6.29 -11.86
C GLU A 271 -4.31 7.66 -12.48
N ALA A 272 -3.04 8.07 -12.59
CA ALA A 272 -2.64 9.32 -13.25
C ALA A 272 -2.82 9.27 -14.78
N GLY A 273 -2.60 8.12 -15.42
CA GLY A 273 -2.66 7.96 -16.88
C GLY A 273 -4.02 7.51 -17.45
N LYS A 274 -4.91 6.93 -16.63
CA LYS A 274 -6.19 6.36 -17.12
C LYS A 274 -7.09 7.37 -17.84
N ASP A 275 -7.02 8.65 -17.51
CA ASP A 275 -7.87 9.70 -18.08
C ASP A 275 -7.16 10.56 -19.15
N LYS A 276 -5.89 10.27 -19.46
CA LYS A 276 -5.09 11.06 -20.42
C LYS A 276 -5.27 10.59 -21.86
N GLY A 277 -5.09 11.49 -22.83
CA GLY A 277 -5.31 11.22 -24.26
C GLY A 277 -4.04 10.81 -25.02
N ASN A 278 -2.87 11.20 -24.54
CA ASN A 278 -1.59 11.00 -25.24
C ASN A 278 -0.43 10.82 -24.24
N PRO A 279 0.75 10.33 -24.70
CA PRO A 279 1.92 10.12 -23.85
C PRO A 279 2.42 11.40 -23.18
N ASP A 280 2.36 12.56 -23.86
CA ASP A 280 2.88 13.83 -23.33
C ASP A 280 2.04 14.33 -22.14
N GLU A 281 0.71 14.25 -22.25
CA GLU A 281 -0.21 14.54 -21.13
C GLU A 281 -0.02 13.60 -19.95
N PHE A 282 0.36 12.34 -20.22
CA PHE A 282 0.68 11.39 -19.17
C PHE A 282 2.01 11.74 -18.50
N ALA A 283 3.06 12.06 -19.27
CA ALA A 283 4.36 12.46 -18.75
C ALA A 283 4.24 13.69 -17.82
N VAL A 284 3.47 14.69 -18.23
CA VAL A 284 3.20 15.89 -17.41
C VAL A 284 2.49 15.51 -16.11
N ALA A 285 1.43 14.70 -16.17
CA ALA A 285 0.70 14.29 -14.96
C ALA A 285 1.51 13.40 -14.02
N LEU A 286 2.40 12.58 -14.60
CA LEU A 286 3.33 11.76 -13.85
C LEU A 286 4.36 12.63 -13.12
N ASP A 287 4.93 13.63 -13.80
CA ASP A 287 5.88 14.57 -13.22
C ASP A 287 5.25 15.44 -12.12
N GLU A 288 4.02 15.91 -12.33
CA GLU A 288 3.25 16.64 -11.30
C GLU A 288 3.03 15.82 -10.02
N THR A 289 2.92 14.50 -10.13
CA THR A 289 2.60 13.61 -9.01
C THR A 289 3.84 12.95 -8.40
N LEU A 290 4.85 12.66 -9.23
CA LEU A 290 5.99 11.78 -8.95
C LEU A 290 7.32 12.30 -9.55
N GLY A 291 7.44 13.60 -9.85
CA GLY A 291 8.63 14.17 -10.50
C GLY A 291 9.95 13.96 -9.73
N ASP A 292 9.88 13.79 -8.41
CA ASP A 292 11.05 13.50 -7.56
C ASP A 292 11.77 12.18 -7.93
N PHE A 293 11.09 11.28 -8.64
CA PHE A 293 11.65 9.97 -9.03
C PHE A 293 12.54 10.04 -10.28
N ALA A 294 12.44 11.10 -11.09
CA ALA A 294 13.19 11.28 -12.33
C ALA A 294 13.19 10.02 -13.24
N PHE A 295 12.00 9.56 -13.63
CA PHE A 295 11.86 8.36 -14.46
C PHE A 295 12.48 8.54 -15.86
N PRO A 296 13.14 7.51 -16.43
CA PRO A 296 13.61 7.54 -17.81
C PRO A 296 12.46 7.67 -18.81
N ASP A 297 12.66 8.39 -19.92
CA ASP A 297 11.64 8.56 -20.97
C ASP A 297 11.12 7.24 -21.53
N GLU A 298 12.00 6.24 -21.69
CA GLU A 298 11.65 4.88 -22.13
C GLU A 298 10.67 4.21 -21.16
N PHE A 299 10.89 4.37 -19.84
CA PHE A 299 9.99 3.85 -18.82
C PHE A 299 8.62 4.51 -18.90
N VAL A 300 8.56 5.84 -19.05
CA VAL A 300 7.29 6.58 -19.17
C VAL A 300 6.51 6.11 -20.39
N PHE A 301 7.19 5.89 -21.52
CA PHE A 301 6.59 5.37 -22.75
C PHE A 301 6.05 3.95 -22.57
N ASP A 302 6.81 3.04 -21.95
CA ASP A 302 6.38 1.67 -21.70
C ASP A 302 5.16 1.61 -20.77
N VAL A 303 5.16 2.40 -19.70
CA VAL A 303 4.01 2.51 -18.78
C VAL A 303 2.77 3.03 -19.51
N TRP A 304 2.93 4.04 -20.37
CA TRP A 304 1.83 4.53 -21.21
C TRP A 304 1.29 3.43 -22.14
N GLY A 305 2.16 2.61 -22.73
CA GLY A 305 1.77 1.46 -23.53
C GLY A 305 0.88 0.48 -22.76
N VAL A 306 1.26 0.15 -21.51
CA VAL A 306 0.47 -0.73 -20.62
C VAL A 306 -0.90 -0.12 -20.30
N ILE A 307 -0.95 1.17 -19.99
CA ILE A 307 -2.20 1.88 -19.69
C ILE A 307 -3.10 1.92 -20.94
N GLY A 308 -2.54 2.18 -22.12
CA GLY A 308 -3.26 2.19 -23.39
C GLY A 308 -3.87 0.82 -23.74
N ASP A 309 -3.15 -0.27 -23.48
CA ASP A 309 -3.66 -1.64 -23.62
C ASP A 309 -4.85 -1.92 -22.69
N ALA A 310 -4.79 -1.41 -21.46
CA ALA A 310 -5.86 -1.57 -20.49
C ALA A 310 -7.13 -0.78 -20.87
N LYS A 311 -7.00 0.36 -21.56
CA LYS A 311 -8.14 1.15 -22.07
C LYS A 311 -8.85 0.49 -23.25
N ARG A 312 -8.15 -0.34 -24.03
CA ARG A 312 -8.68 -0.99 -25.24
C ARG A 312 -9.46 -2.28 -24.96
N LYS A 313 -9.51 -2.75 -23.72
CA LYS A 313 -10.15 -4.00 -23.29
C LYS A 313 -11.31 -3.72 -22.33
#